data_AF-A0A1G7UHB8-F1
#
_entry.id   AF-A0A1G7UHB8-F1
#
_cell.length_a   1.000
_cell.length_b   1.000
_cell.length_c   1.000
_cell.angle_alpha   90.00
_cell.angle_beta   90.00
_cell.angle_gamma   90.00
#
_symmetry.space_group_name_H-M   'P 1'
#
loop_
_entity.id
_entity.type
_entity.pdbx_description
1 polymer ?
#
loop_
_entity_poly.entity_id
_entity_poly.type
_entity_poly.pdbx_seq_one_letter_code
_entity_poly.pdbx_strand_id
1 'polypeptide(L)'
;MTVVETLLVFLVAPLAVVLLAYALVMLPAMKARKRYKPGEPWGHEAIWYEPHRPGGGGHGDDHPALGKQAAALAIGETAGHPKRTAAGGARGTW
;
A
#
# COMPACT_ATOMS: atom_id res chain seq x y z
N MET A 1 -35.50 -11.25 33.33
CA MET A 1 -35.22 -12.00 32.08
C MET A 1 -36.49 -12.12 31.25
N THR A 2 -36.80 -11.08 30.47
CA THR A 2 -37.79 -11.15 29.40
C THR A 2 -37.12 -11.52 28.07
N VAL A 3 -37.88 -12.00 27.08
CA VAL A 3 -37.35 -12.31 25.73
C VAL A 3 -36.66 -11.09 25.12
N VAL A 4 -37.23 -9.90 25.31
CA VAL A 4 -36.65 -8.63 24.84
C VAL A 4 -35.31 -8.37 25.51
N GLU A 5 -35.24 -8.52 26.83
CA GLU A 5 -34.02 -8.34 27.62
C GLU A 5 -32.91 -9.30 27.18
N THR A 6 -33.23 -10.58 26.94
CA THR A 6 -32.29 -11.56 26.42
C THR A 6 -31.74 -11.16 25.05
N LEU A 7 -32.58 -10.72 24.13
CA LEU A 7 -32.14 -10.29 22.80
C LEU A 7 -31.25 -9.04 22.86
N LEU A 8 -31.62 -8.05 23.68
CA LEU A 8 -30.82 -6.84 23.82
C LEU A 8 -29.42 -7.13 24.37
N VAL A 9 -29.33 -7.98 25.39
CA VAL A 9 -28.06 -8.28 26.06
C VAL A 9 -27.19 -9.22 25.24
N PHE A 10 -27.75 -10.30 24.69
CA PHE A 10 -26.94 -11.36 24.06
C PHE A 10 -26.77 -11.23 22.55
N LEU A 11 -27.59 -10.43 21.88
CA LEU A 11 -27.48 -10.20 20.43
C LEU A 11 -27.11 -8.76 20.12
N VAL A 12 -27.87 -7.80 20.64
CA VAL A 12 -27.71 -6.39 20.25
C VAL A 12 -26.44 -5.79 20.85
N ALA A 13 -26.17 -5.99 22.14
CA ALA A 13 -24.97 -5.46 22.79
C ALA A 13 -23.66 -5.96 22.12
N PRO A 14 -23.44 -7.27 21.88
CA PRO A 14 -22.22 -7.72 21.20
C PRO A 14 -22.14 -7.23 19.75
N LEU A 15 -23.27 -7.19 19.03
CA LEU A 15 -23.29 -6.62 17.66
C LEU A 15 -22.91 -5.14 17.68
N ALA A 16 -23.41 -4.37 18.64
CA ALA A 16 -23.09 -2.96 18.79
C ALA A 16 -21.60 -2.72 19.06
N VAL A 17 -20.98 -3.57 19.89
CA VAL A 17 -19.52 -3.50 20.15
C VAL A 17 -18.72 -3.75 18.87
N VAL A 18 -19.09 -4.77 18.08
CA VAL A 18 -18.41 -5.07 16.80
C VAL A 18 -18.58 -3.93 15.81
N LEU A 19 -19.80 -3.40 15.66
CA LEU A 19 -20.08 -2.28 14.76
C LEU A 19 -19.35 -1.01 15.19
N LEU A 20 -19.24 -0.76 16.50
CA LEU A 20 -18.47 0.36 17.03
C LEU A 20 -16.98 0.20 16.70
N ALA A 21 -16.39 -0.96 16.95
CA ALA A 21 -15.00 -1.23 16.62
C ALA A 21 -14.74 -1.09 15.11
N TYR A 22 -15.63 -1.65 14.28
CA TYR A 22 -15.58 -1.51 12.82
C TYR A 22 -15.62 -0.03 12.40
N ALA A 23 -16.55 0.75 12.95
CA ALA A 23 -16.68 2.17 12.63
C ALA A 23 -15.43 2.96 13.02
N LEU A 24 -14.87 2.72 14.22
CA LEU A 24 -13.65 3.38 14.68
C LEU A 24 -12.44 3.10 13.78
N VAL A 25 -12.32 1.89 13.24
CA VAL A 25 -11.21 1.51 12.37
C VAL A 25 -11.43 1.98 10.93
N MET A 26 -12.63 1.78 10.37
CA MET A 26 -12.87 1.96 8.93
C MET A 26 -13.23 3.39 8.56
N LEU A 27 -13.95 4.14 9.41
CA LEU A 27 -14.36 5.50 9.07
C LEU A 27 -13.17 6.46 8.81
N PRO A 28 -12.07 6.45 9.59
CA PRO A 28 -10.90 7.27 9.30
C PRO A 28 -10.23 6.86 7.98
N ALA A 29 -10.10 5.55 7.74
CA ALA A 29 -9.48 5.01 6.53
C ALA A 29 -10.25 5.42 5.27
N MET A 30 -11.58 5.46 5.32
CA MET A 30 -12.42 5.90 4.21
C MET A 30 -12.24 7.39 3.91
N LYS A 31 -12.05 8.24 4.94
CA LYS A 31 -11.84 9.69 4.77
C LYS A 31 -10.44 10.05 4.26
N ALA A 32 -9.43 9.26 4.60
CA ALA A 32 -8.02 9.56 4.28
C ALA A 32 -7.62 9.25 2.83
N ARG A 33 -8.46 8.56 2.04
CA ARG A 33 -8.11 8.06 0.70
C ARG A 33 -8.27 9.15 -0.36
N LYS A 34 -7.38 10.14 -0.35
CA LYS A 34 -7.21 11.05 -1.50
C LYS A 34 -6.57 10.27 -2.66
N ARG A 35 -7.38 9.85 -3.62
CA ARG A 35 -6.90 9.27 -4.87
C ARG A 35 -6.47 10.39 -5.81
N TYR A 36 -5.36 10.18 -6.53
CA TYR A 36 -4.96 11.05 -7.62
C TYR A 36 -6.05 11.07 -8.70
N LYS A 37 -6.39 12.27 -9.19
CA LYS A 37 -7.33 12.48 -10.29
C LYS A 37 -6.58 12.88 -11.56
N PRO A 38 -6.85 12.25 -12.72
CA PRO A 38 -6.29 12.71 -13.99
C PRO A 38 -6.64 14.18 -14.24
N GLY A 39 -5.62 15.00 -14.55
CA GLY A 39 -5.76 16.44 -14.75
C GLY A 39 -5.42 17.31 -13.53
N GLU A 40 -5.31 16.72 -12.34
CA GLU A 40 -4.78 17.42 -11.17
C GLU A 40 -3.23 17.34 -11.18
N PRO A 41 -2.48 18.38 -10.74
CA PRO A 41 -1.03 18.28 -10.67
C PRO A 41 -0.59 17.17 -9.72
N TRP A 42 0.46 16.44 -10.09
CA TRP A 42 1.03 15.38 -9.26
C TRP A 42 1.67 15.97 -8.00
N GLY A 43 0.96 15.88 -6.88
CA GLY A 43 1.39 16.42 -5.58
C GLY A 43 2.08 15.40 -4.66
N HIS A 44 2.31 14.17 -5.12
CA HIS A 44 2.99 13.13 -4.34
C HIS A 44 4.49 13.14 -4.64
N GLU A 45 5.30 12.58 -3.73
CA GLU A 45 6.69 12.29 -4.04
C GLU A 45 6.77 11.37 -5.27
N ALA A 46 7.90 11.40 -5.97
CA ALA A 46 8.07 10.53 -7.12
C ALA A 46 8.22 9.07 -6.64
N ILE A 47 7.49 8.14 -7.28
CA ILE A 47 7.37 6.74 -6.85
C ILE A 47 7.81 5.83 -7.99
N TRP A 48 8.61 4.82 -7.65
CA TRP A 48 9.04 3.75 -8.54
C TRP A 48 8.56 2.43 -7.96
N TYR A 49 7.76 1.69 -8.72
CA TYR A 49 7.29 0.37 -8.34
C TYR A 49 8.24 -0.69 -8.92
N GLU A 50 9.01 -1.34 -8.06
CA GLU A 50 9.83 -2.47 -8.46
C GLU A 50 8.95 -3.72 -8.63
N PRO A 51 9.07 -4.48 -9.73
CA PRO A 51 8.36 -5.73 -9.90
C PRO A 51 8.69 -6.71 -8.77
N HIS A 52 7.69 -7.43 -8.26
CA HIS A 52 7.94 -8.49 -7.29
C HIS A 52 8.80 -9.59 -7.93
N ARG A 53 9.93 -9.93 -7.30
CA ARG A 53 10.79 -11.02 -7.76
C ARG A 53 10.15 -12.37 -7.44
N PRO A 54 10.25 -13.37 -8.34
CA PRO A 54 9.78 -14.71 -8.03
C PRO A 54 10.50 -15.25 -6.78
N GLY A 55 9.73 -15.64 -5.75
CA GLY A 55 10.24 -16.18 -4.48
C GLY A 55 10.19 -15.25 -3.26
N GLY A 56 9.74 -14.00 -3.40
CA GLY A 56 9.71 -13.00 -2.31
C GLY A 56 8.45 -12.98 -1.41
N GLY A 57 7.69 -14.07 -1.35
CA GLY A 57 6.36 -14.11 -0.71
C GLY A 57 6.35 -14.38 0.81
N GLY A 58 7.35 -13.93 1.56
CA GLY A 58 7.38 -14.09 3.02
C GLY A 58 6.75 -12.90 3.74
N HIS A 59 5.70 -13.11 4.53
CA HIS A 59 5.24 -12.13 5.52
C HIS A 59 6.36 -11.94 6.56
N GLY A 60 7.11 -10.86 6.43
CA GLY A 60 8.16 -10.47 7.37
C GLY A 60 8.18 -8.96 7.46
N ASP A 61 7.77 -8.46 8.62
CA ASP A 61 8.11 -7.13 9.11
C ASP A 61 9.62 -7.00 9.18
N ASP A 62 10.24 -6.63 8.08
CA ASP A 62 11.60 -6.10 8.02
C ASP A 62 11.71 -5.34 6.71
N HIS A 63 11.39 -4.05 6.75
CA HIS A 63 11.97 -3.13 5.81
C HIS A 63 13.42 -2.91 6.24
N PRO A 64 14.45 -3.55 5.62
CA PRO A 64 15.70 -2.83 5.54
C PRO A 64 15.36 -1.60 4.72
N ALA A 65 15.44 -0.44 5.36
CA ALA A 65 15.55 0.84 4.68
C ALA A 65 16.82 0.75 3.81
N LEU A 66 16.73 0.09 2.66
CA LEU A 66 17.69 0.20 1.59
C LEU A 66 17.58 1.66 1.16
N GLY A 67 18.55 2.42 1.65
CA GLY A 67 18.64 3.86 1.50
C GLY A 67 18.19 4.29 0.12
N LYS A 68 17.37 5.35 0.12
CA LYS A 68 17.10 6.20 -1.03
C LYS A 68 18.39 6.26 -1.85
N GLN A 69 18.40 5.69 -3.06
CA GLN A 69 19.48 5.68 -4.07
C GLN A 69 20.20 4.33 -4.35
N ALA A 70 20.33 3.37 -3.43
CA ALA A 70 21.23 2.23 -3.70
C ALA A 70 20.63 1.15 -4.63
N ALA A 71 19.36 0.77 -4.44
CA ALA A 71 18.77 -0.33 -5.19
C ALA A 71 18.41 0.05 -6.65
N ALA A 72 18.03 1.31 -6.89
CA ALA A 72 17.76 1.81 -8.24
C ALA A 72 19.05 2.00 -9.07
N LEU A 73 20.19 2.27 -8.42
CA LEU A 73 21.51 2.32 -9.08
C LEU A 73 22.06 0.91 -9.36
N ALA A 74 21.85 -0.05 -8.46
CA ALA A 74 22.48 -1.36 -8.50
C ALA A 74 21.83 -2.38 -9.45
N ILE A 75 20.65 -2.09 -10.01
CA ILE A 75 20.16 -2.86 -11.17
C ILE A 75 21.18 -2.59 -12.29
N GLY A 76 22.16 -3.48 -12.51
CA GLY A 76 23.13 -3.40 -13.61
C GLY A 76 24.60 -3.17 -13.22
N GLU A 77 24.94 -3.02 -11.95
CA GLU A 77 26.33 -2.77 -11.51
C GLU A 77 26.94 -4.04 -10.88
N THR A 78 27.33 -5.00 -11.73
CA THR A 78 28.30 -6.03 -11.34
C THR A 78 29.60 -5.75 -12.08
N ALA A 79 30.72 -5.91 -11.38
CA ALA A 79 32.05 -5.69 -11.94
C ALA A 79 32.27 -6.64 -13.15
N GLY A 80 32.25 -6.07 -14.35
CA GLY A 80 32.35 -6.81 -15.63
C GLY A 80 31.23 -6.56 -16.64
N HIS A 81 30.19 -5.78 -16.31
CA HIS A 81 29.09 -5.51 -17.25
C HIS A 81 29.33 -4.27 -18.14
N PRO A 82 28.92 -4.32 -19.42
CA PRO A 82 29.15 -3.24 -20.37
C PRO A 82 28.48 -1.95 -19.93
N LYS A 83 29.19 -0.84 -20.15
CA LYS A 83 28.73 0.53 -19.90
C LYS A 83 27.31 0.70 -20.47
N ARG A 84 26.33 1.03 -19.61
CA ARG A 84 24.94 1.28 -20.02
C ARG A 84 24.89 2.35 -21.11
N THR A 85 24.80 1.91 -22.35
CA THR A 85 24.35 2.72 -23.47
C THR A 85 22.83 2.72 -23.43
N ALA A 86 22.18 3.88 -23.55
CA ALA A 86 20.73 3.96 -23.57
C ALA A 86 20.16 2.96 -24.60
N ALA A 87 19.45 1.94 -24.13
CA ALA A 87 19.09 0.78 -24.94
C ALA A 87 17.80 0.99 -25.76
N GLY A 88 17.16 2.16 -25.67
CA GLY A 88 15.95 2.52 -26.39
C GLY A 88 15.08 3.54 -25.66
N GLY A 89 13.91 3.87 -26.22
CA GLY A 89 12.91 4.74 -25.62
C GLY A 89 11.58 4.75 -26.39
N ALA A 90 10.48 4.88 -25.68
CA ALA A 90 9.13 5.05 -26.25
C ALA A 90 8.47 6.27 -25.59
N ARG A 91 7.68 7.04 -26.36
CA ARG A 91 6.96 8.22 -25.86
C ARG A 91 5.55 8.30 -26.46
N GLY A 92 4.62 8.87 -25.70
CA GLY A 92 3.28 9.20 -26.15
C GLY A 92 2.76 10.42 -25.38
N THR A 93 1.79 11.11 -25.97
CA THR A 93 1.13 12.29 -25.41
C THR A 93 -0.35 11.95 -25.24
N TRP A 94 -0.70 11.38 -24.09
CA TRP A 94 -2.08 11.15 -23.70
C TRP A 94 -2.79 12.49 -23.45
#